data_AF-A0A402BKW8-F1
#
_entry.id   AF-A0A402BKW8-F1
#
_cell.length_a   1.000
_cell.length_b   1.000
_cell.length_c   1.000
_cell.angle_alpha   90.00
_cell.angle_beta   90.00
_cell.angle_gamma   90.00
#
_symmetry.space_group_name_H-M   'P 1'
#
loop_
_entity.id
_entity.type
_entity.pdbx_description
1 polymer ?
#
loop_
_entity_poly.entity_id
_entity_poly.type
_entity_poly.pdbx_seq_one_letter_code
_entity_poly.pdbx_strand_id
1 'polypeptide(L)'
;MSETLEERDGWLFIKHTQTSFTEPKEIANWWPLQVRFADFAHRFVNTVEARKRIGRPVIYLGNGLYRDEDGLLYRLVDGGQTKAQFTHITDVPEPKQRGRTLPMQWRDGCWQKQTSRGWRRA
;
A
#
# COMPACT_ATOMS: atom_id res chain seq x y z
N MET A 1 -6.22 2.90 -5.50
CA MET A 1 -5.11 2.28 -4.78
C MET A 1 -3.87 3.07 -5.12
N SER A 2 -3.06 3.45 -4.15
CA SER A 2 -1.85 4.24 -4.36
C SER A 2 -0.64 3.44 -3.90
N GLU A 3 0.36 3.34 -4.76
CA GLU A 3 1.65 2.79 -4.38
C GLU A 3 2.43 3.87 -3.62
N THR A 4 3.24 3.46 -2.65
CA THR A 4 4.01 4.39 -1.81
C THR A 4 5.46 3.96 -1.69
N LEU A 5 6.36 4.92 -1.47
CA LEU A 5 7.73 4.64 -1.09
C LEU A 5 7.76 4.27 0.39
N GLU A 6 8.23 3.07 0.75
CA GLU A 6 8.32 2.62 2.14
C GLU A 6 9.75 2.22 2.50
N GLU A 7 10.11 2.36 3.76
CA GLU A 7 11.35 1.82 4.30
C GLU A 7 11.04 0.66 5.25
N ARG A 8 11.81 -0.42 5.10
CA ARG A 8 11.78 -1.56 6.00
C ARG A 8 13.19 -2.09 6.21
N ASP A 9 13.58 -2.30 7.47
CA ASP A 9 14.90 -2.83 7.86
C ASP A 9 16.07 -2.07 7.20
N GLY A 10 15.93 -0.75 7.03
CA GLY A 10 16.93 0.12 6.42
C GLY A 10 17.00 0.08 4.89
N TRP A 11 16.12 -0.65 4.22
CA TRP A 11 16.01 -0.72 2.76
C TRP A 11 14.73 -0.05 2.25
N LEU A 12 14.80 0.49 1.03
CA LEU A 12 13.67 1.10 0.35
C LEU A 12 12.89 0.10 -0.49
N PHE A 13 11.58 0.28 -0.48
CA PHE A 13 10.60 -0.55 -1.18
C PHE A 13 9.54 0.32 -1.84
N ILE A 14 8.96 -0.20 -2.91
CA ILE A 14 7.63 0.22 -3.34
C ILE A 14 6.63 -0.67 -2.63
N LYS A 15 5.69 -0.05 -1.92
CA LYS A 15 4.57 -0.76 -1.30
C LYS A 15 3.30 -0.55 -2.11
N HIS A 16 2.61 -1.65 -2.38
CA HIS A 16 1.26 -1.65 -2.91
C HIS A 16 0.33 -2.28 -1.87
N THR A 17 -0.75 -1.58 -1.55
CA THR A 17 -1.82 -2.10 -0.70
C THR A 17 -3.09 -2.28 -1.51
N GLN A 18 -3.68 -3.46 -1.43
CA GLN A 18 -4.97 -3.77 -2.05
C GLN A 18 -5.88 -4.48 -1.06
N THR A 19 -7.17 -4.21 -1.18
CA THR A 19 -8.21 -4.91 -0.42
C THR A 19 -8.71 -6.09 -1.25
N SER A 20 -8.77 -7.28 -0.66
CA SER A 20 -9.25 -8.49 -1.32
C SER A 20 -10.72 -8.36 -1.70
N PHE A 21 -11.07 -8.78 -2.92
CA PHE A 21 -12.44 -8.69 -3.41
C PHE A 21 -13.36 -9.73 -2.75
N THR A 22 -12.82 -10.88 -2.37
CA THR A 22 -13.55 -12.06 -1.93
C THR A 22 -13.50 -12.31 -0.43
N GLU A 23 -12.49 -11.78 0.26
CA GLU A 23 -12.27 -11.99 1.70
C GLU A 23 -12.03 -10.64 2.39
N PRO A 24 -12.42 -10.48 3.67
CA PRO A 24 -12.19 -9.27 4.45
C PRO A 24 -10.72 -9.14 4.85
N LYS A 25 -9.84 -9.01 3.86
CA LYS A 25 -8.40 -8.97 4.01
C LYS A 25 -7.80 -7.84 3.21
N GLU A 26 -6.84 -7.16 3.79
CA GLU A 26 -5.96 -6.22 3.13
C GLU A 26 -4.60 -6.88 2.90
N ILE A 27 -4.08 -6.77 1.68
CA ILE A 27 -2.82 -7.36 1.24
C ILE A 27 -1.88 -6.22 0.91
N ALA A 28 -0.80 -6.12 1.69
CA ALA A 28 0.31 -5.24 1.41
C ALA A 28 1.48 -6.05 0.85
N ASN A 29 2.04 -5.58 -0.26
CA ASN A 29 3.19 -6.18 -0.93
C ASN A 29 4.32 -5.15 -1.01
N TRP A 30 5.56 -5.59 -0.78
CA TRP A 30 6.76 -4.74 -0.85
C TRP A 30 7.71 -5.27 -1.93
N TRP A 31 8.00 -4.46 -2.94
CA TRP A 31 9.00 -4.76 -3.96
C TRP A 31 10.27 -3.96 -3.70
N PRO A 32 11.45 -4.62 -3.67
CA PRO A 32 12.69 -3.97 -3.30
C PRO A 32 13.16 -3.01 -4.40
N LEU A 33 13.79 -1.92 -3.96
CA LEU A 33 14.54 -1.00 -4.82
C LEU A 33 16.05 -1.27 -4.80
N GLN A 34 16.54 -2.15 -3.90
CA GLN A 34 17.97 -2.37 -3.63
C GLN A 34 18.76 -1.09 -3.26
N VAL A 35 18.07 -0.10 -2.70
CA VAL A 35 18.68 1.12 -2.18
C VAL A 35 18.50 1.14 -0.66
N ARG A 36 19.59 1.33 0.09
CA ARG A 36 19.49 1.56 1.53
C ARG A 36 18.97 2.96 1.80
N PHE A 37 18.18 3.13 2.85
CA PHE A 37 17.70 4.43 3.28
C PHE A 37 18.87 5.39 3.57
N ALA A 38 19.99 4.90 4.11
CA ALA A 38 21.18 5.70 4.35
C ALA A 38 21.71 6.33 3.04
N ASP A 39 21.91 5.52 2.00
CA ASP A 39 22.40 5.96 0.69
C ASP A 39 21.43 6.94 0.01
N PHE A 40 20.13 6.71 0.18
CA PHE A 40 19.10 7.64 -0.26
C PHE A 40 19.14 8.97 0.49
N ALA A 41 19.28 8.93 1.81
CA ALA A 41 19.29 10.10 2.67
C ALA A 41 20.50 11.01 2.42
N HIS A 42 21.63 10.47 1.96
CA HIS A 42 22.80 11.26 1.55
C HIS A 42 22.53 12.23 0.39
N ARG A 43 21.43 12.05 -0.36
CA ARG A 43 21.03 12.97 -1.45
C ARG A 43 20.28 14.20 -0.96
N PHE A 44 19.94 14.25 0.32
CA PHE A 44 19.19 15.34 0.93
C PHE A 44 20.06 16.09 1.94
N VAL A 45 19.63 17.30 2.29
CA VAL A 45 20.32 18.16 3.27
C VAL A 45 20.48 17.44 4.62
N ASN A 46 19.49 16.64 5.01
CA ASN A 46 19.53 15.84 6.22
C ASN A 46 18.57 14.63 6.12
N THR A 47 18.68 13.72 7.09
CA THR A 47 17.85 12.51 7.19
C THR A 47 16.37 12.81 7.43
N VAL A 48 16.04 13.95 8.06
CA VAL A 48 14.65 14.37 8.30
C VAL A 48 13.94 14.67 6.99
N GLU A 49 14.58 15.37 6.06
CA GLU A 49 14.04 15.62 4.73
C GLU A 49 13.86 14.32 3.93
N ALA A 50 14.83 13.40 4.00
CA ALA A 50 14.69 12.09 3.38
C ALA A 50 13.52 11.28 3.96
N ARG A 51 13.32 11.32 5.29
CA ARG A 51 12.19 10.65 5.96
C ARG A 51 10.83 11.16 5.50
N LYS A 52 10.69 12.45 5.17
CA LYS A 52 9.43 13.02 4.66
C LYS A 52 8.97 12.40 3.34
N ARG A 53 9.86 11.71 2.62
CA ARG A 53 9.53 10.98 1.38
C ARG A 53 8.93 9.59 1.66
N ILE A 54 9.20 9.02 2.82
CA ILE A 54 8.65 7.72 3.20
C ILE A 54 7.14 7.87 3.47
N GLY A 55 6.36 6.94 2.94
CA GLY A 55 4.90 6.96 2.94
C GLY A 55 4.27 7.84 1.86
N ARG A 56 5.07 8.57 1.05
CA ARG A 56 4.52 9.38 -0.04
C ARG A 56 4.08 8.52 -1.22
N PRO A 57 3.02 8.94 -1.93
CA PRO A 57 2.60 8.28 -3.16
C PRO A 57 3.71 8.30 -4.22
N VAL A 58 3.75 7.23 -5.01
CA VAL A 58 4.53 7.15 -6.25
C VAL A 58 3.62 6.75 -7.40
N ILE A 59 4.00 7.16 -8.61
CA ILE A 59 3.27 6.88 -9.84
C ILE A 59 4.07 5.86 -10.65
N TYR A 60 3.44 4.75 -11.02
CA TYR A 60 4.02 3.78 -11.93
C TYR A 60 4.11 4.34 -13.36
N LEU A 61 5.31 4.33 -13.93
CA LEU A 61 5.59 4.81 -15.29
C LEU A 61 5.77 3.67 -16.31
N GLY A 62 5.74 2.40 -15.88
CA GLY A 62 6.01 1.23 -16.72
C GLY A 62 7.40 0.64 -16.48
N ASN A 63 7.57 -0.65 -16.84
CA ASN A 63 8.84 -1.39 -16.76
C ASN A 63 9.56 -1.27 -15.41
N GLY A 64 8.81 -1.42 -14.31
CA GLY A 64 9.34 -1.32 -12.95
C GLY A 64 9.84 0.06 -12.55
N LEU A 65 9.51 1.12 -13.30
CA LEU A 65 9.88 2.51 -12.99
C LEU A 65 8.74 3.24 -12.29
N TYR A 66 9.07 3.97 -11.24
CA TYR A 66 8.16 4.75 -10.42
C TYR A 66 8.70 6.17 -10.26
N ARG A 67 7.80 7.13 -10.04
CA ARG A 67 8.16 8.54 -9.83
C ARG A 67 7.37 9.15 -8.67
N ASP A 68 8.02 9.91 -7.80
CA ASP A 68 7.31 10.72 -6.80
C ASP A 68 6.87 12.09 -7.33
N GLU A 69 6.15 12.85 -6.50
CA GLU A 69 5.63 14.19 -6.84
C GLU A 69 6.74 15.21 -7.14
N ASP A 70 7.92 15.03 -6.57
CA ASP A 70 9.07 15.92 -6.76
C ASP A 70 9.96 15.47 -7.94
N GLY A 71 9.55 14.43 -8.67
CA GLY A 71 10.22 13.95 -9.88
C GLY A 71 11.36 12.96 -9.67
N LEU A 72 11.60 12.47 -8.45
CA LEU A 72 12.59 11.41 -8.20
C LEU A 72 12.11 10.10 -8.81
N LEU A 73 13.04 9.40 -9.46
CA LEU A 73 12.79 8.12 -10.10
C LEU A 73 13.27 6.96 -9.22
N TYR A 74 12.43 5.94 -9.09
CA TYR A 74 12.70 4.71 -8.37
C TYR A 74 12.53 3.53 -9.33
N ARG A 75 13.52 2.65 -9.40
CA ARG A 75 13.49 1.50 -10.29
C ARG A 75 13.54 0.22 -9.48
N LEU A 76 12.61 -0.69 -9.74
CA LEU A 76 12.66 -2.04 -9.21
C LEU A 76 13.89 -2.79 -9.73
N VAL A 77 14.35 -3.75 -8.94
CA VAL A 77 15.41 -4.68 -9.33
C VAL A 77 15.07 -5.37 -10.65
N ASP A 78 16.10 -5.70 -11.44
CA ASP A 78 16.02 -6.40 -12.72
C ASP A 78 15.07 -5.75 -13.75
N GLY A 79 14.76 -4.47 -13.59
CA GLY A 79 13.89 -3.74 -14.52
C GLY A 79 12.41 -4.14 -14.43
N GLY A 80 11.97 -4.68 -13.30
CA GLY A 80 10.55 -5.03 -13.10
C GLY A 80 10.34 -6.30 -12.31
N GLN A 81 11.09 -6.51 -11.22
CA GLN A 81 10.88 -7.63 -10.33
C GLN A 81 9.38 -7.82 -10.02
N THR A 82 8.84 -8.98 -10.40
CA THR A 82 7.41 -9.29 -10.30
C THR A 82 7.02 -9.84 -8.94
N LYS A 83 7.96 -10.49 -8.24
CA LYS A 83 7.74 -11.07 -6.91
C LYS A 83 8.07 -10.08 -5.81
N ALA A 84 7.09 -9.80 -4.95
CA ALA A 84 7.29 -9.04 -3.73
C ALA A 84 8.26 -9.78 -2.80
N GLN A 85 9.12 -9.04 -2.11
CA GLN A 85 10.02 -9.59 -1.10
C GLN A 85 9.28 -9.87 0.21
N PHE A 86 8.27 -9.04 0.51
CA PHE A 86 7.40 -9.23 1.66
C PHE A 86 5.95 -9.14 1.22
N THR A 87 5.11 -9.94 1.88
CA THR A 87 3.67 -9.86 1.79
C THR A 87 3.12 -9.92 3.22
N HIS A 88 2.21 -9.01 3.53
CA HIS A 88 1.52 -8.95 4.81
C HIS A 88 0.03 -8.93 4.52
N ILE A 89 -0.70 -9.83 5.17
CA ILE A 89 -2.14 -9.93 5.09
C ILE A 89 -2.71 -9.54 6.45
N THR A 90 -3.57 -8.53 6.46
CA THR A 90 -4.26 -8.05 7.66
C THR A 90 -5.76 -8.22 7.50
N ASP A 91 -6.45 -8.65 8.56
CA ASP A 91 -7.90 -8.73 8.53
C ASP A 91 -8.51 -7.32 8.53
N VAL A 92 -9.52 -7.12 7.67
CA VAL A 92 -10.32 -5.89 7.65
C VAL A 92 -11.48 -6.07 8.63
N PRO A 93 -11.45 -5.41 9.80
CA PRO A 93 -12.45 -5.65 10.83
C PRO A 93 -13.85 -5.25 10.36
N GLU A 94 -14.84 -6.02 10.78
CA GLU A 94 -16.24 -5.64 10.59
C GLU A 94 -16.50 -4.27 11.26
N PRO A 95 -17.13 -3.31 10.57
CA PRO A 95 -17.36 -1.99 11.13
C PRO A 95 -18.34 -2.07 12.30
N LYS A 96 -18.04 -1.31 13.37
CA LYS A 96 -18.91 -1.22 14.55
C LYS A 96 -20.27 -0.68 14.15
N GLN A 97 -21.32 -1.43 14.47
CA GLN A 97 -22.69 -1.01 14.23
C GLN A 97 -23.22 -0.17 15.41
N ARG A 98 -24.06 0.82 15.10
CA ARG A 98 -24.79 1.62 16.10
C ARG A 98 -26.27 1.28 16.02
N GLY A 99 -26.90 1.02 17.16
CA GLY A 99 -28.32 0.69 17.23
C GLY A 99 -28.60 -0.78 16.93
N ARG A 100 -29.58 -1.06 16.08
CA ARG A 100 -29.98 -2.43 15.72
C ARG A 100 -28.86 -3.13 14.93
N THR A 101 -28.50 -4.32 15.39
CA THR A 101 -27.57 -5.19 14.65
C THR A 101 -28.22 -5.67 13.34
N LEU A 102 -27.57 -5.37 12.22
CA LEU A 102 -27.96 -5.81 10.88
C LEU A 102 -26.99 -6.89 10.39
N PRO A 103 -27.45 -7.87 9.59
CA PRO A 103 -26.55 -8.83 8.94
C PRO A 103 -25.48 -8.11 8.11
N MET A 104 -24.25 -8.59 8.24
CA MET A 104 -23.07 -8.10 7.52
C MET A 104 -22.52 -9.20 6.65
N GLN A 105 -21.98 -8.81 5.49
CA GLN A 105 -21.21 -9.69 4.64
C GLN A 105 -20.07 -8.93 3.98
N TRP A 106 -19.00 -9.63 3.67
CA TRP A 106 -17.97 -9.11 2.79
C TRP A 106 -18.37 -9.34 1.34
N ARG A 107 -18.44 -8.29 0.53
CA ARG A 107 -18.74 -8.39 -0.89
C ARG A 107 -18.18 -7.22 -1.67
N ASP A 108 -17.65 -7.51 -2.85
CA ASP A 108 -17.08 -6.54 -3.77
C ASP A 108 -15.96 -5.69 -3.13
N GLY A 109 -15.12 -6.33 -2.33
CA GLY A 109 -14.01 -5.67 -1.63
C GLY A 109 -14.40 -4.74 -0.49
N CYS A 110 -15.61 -4.87 0.06
CA CYS A 110 -16.03 -4.09 1.21
C CYS A 110 -17.04 -4.81 2.10
N TRP A 111 -17.15 -4.34 3.33
CA TRP A 111 -18.25 -4.70 4.22
C TRP A 111 -19.57 -4.10 3.70
N GLN A 112 -20.59 -4.94 3.59
CA GLN A 112 -21.96 -4.54 3.23
C GLN A 112 -22.92 -4.97 4.34
N LYS A 113 -23.90 -4.11 4.65
CA LYS A 113 -24.97 -4.35 5.62
C LYS A 113 -26.32 -4.53 4.92
N GLN A 114 -27.16 -5.41 5.43
CA GLN A 114 -28.50 -5.64 4.90
C GLN A 114 -29.51 -4.64 5.46
N THR A 115 -30.02 -3.74 4.62
CA THR A 115 -31.06 -2.76 4.96
C THR A 115 -32.41 -3.17 4.35
N SER A 116 -33.49 -2.48 4.72
CA SER A 116 -34.81 -2.65 4.06
C SER A 116 -34.79 -2.34 2.56
N ARG A 117 -33.78 -1.60 2.08
CA ARG A 117 -33.56 -1.26 0.67
C ARG A 117 -32.52 -2.15 -0.01
N GLY A 118 -32.18 -3.29 0.59
CA GLY A 118 -31.15 -4.22 0.13
C GLY A 118 -29.78 -3.99 0.77
N TRP A 119 -28.75 -4.60 0.17
CA TRP A 119 -27.37 -4.52 0.62
C TRP A 119 -26.76 -3.14 0.30
N ARG A 120 -26.10 -2.56 1.29
CA ARG A 120 -25.42 -1.26 1.17
C ARG A 120 -24.04 -1.36 1.79
N ARG A 121 -23.05 -0.67 1.23
CA ARG A 121 -21.74 -0.53 1.87
C ARG A 121 -21.94 -0.01 3.30
N ALA A 122 -21.30 -0.69 4.25
CA ALA A 122 -21.53 -0.51 5.67
C ALA A 122 -21.00 0.83 6.18
#